data_AF-K1GGC0-F1
#
_entry.id   AF-K1GGC0-F1
#
_cell.length_a   1.000
_cell.length_b   1.000
_cell.length_c   1.000
_cell.angle_alpha   90.00
_cell.angle_beta   90.00
_cell.angle_gamma   90.00
#
_symmetry.space_group_name_H-M   'P 1'
#
loop_
_entity.id
_entity.type
_entity.pdbx_description
1 polymer ?
#
loop_
_entity_poly.entity_id
_entity_poly.type
_entity_poly.pdbx_seq_one_letter_code
_entity_poly.pdbx_strand_id
1 'polypeptide(L)'
;MKKSFIIYTFIIFIFSSFSIFAEREAKLEELKYNEETELMYVNDEKEPFTGIAKDFYEDNSLKVEYPYKNGKIEGLAKEYYPNGKLKSEENFVDGLLNGKAITYYENGNIEYEENYKDGKLEGEIVFYDENGNMELKAIYKDDKVDKVIDVKTGEEISDEKNKFEDYLEYSIFGVIIALYIFFIIFKFKSFPKTSNLSDEQREKILKILIQNDENKKEIFSASKFYGIGTGYSKVASLVVDSQEVYIKAKIFSFLFIPVPIVLGYLLCYDEDQILASYSKTTFKEVKKRFKKLFYICRGRYEKKSYLAYFSYFYFFRKNFFGNN
;
A
#
# COMPACT_ATOMS: atom_id res chain seq x y z
N MET A 1 -56.36 -44.27 -53.44
CA MET A 1 -55.24 -43.30 -53.64
C MET A 1 -54.88 -42.50 -52.39
N LYS A 2 -55.83 -42.01 -51.56
CA LYS A 2 -55.50 -41.16 -50.40
C LYS A 2 -54.73 -41.83 -49.25
N LYS A 3 -54.95 -43.12 -48.96
CA LYS A 3 -54.23 -43.84 -47.88
C LYS A 3 -52.73 -44.03 -48.17
N SER A 4 -52.37 -44.38 -49.41
CA SER A 4 -50.98 -44.53 -49.81
C SER A 4 -50.25 -43.18 -49.80
N PHE A 5 -50.91 -42.09 -50.20
CA PHE A 5 -50.33 -40.74 -50.18
C PHE A 5 -49.92 -40.28 -48.77
N ILE A 6 -50.76 -40.53 -47.76
CA ILE A 6 -50.47 -40.18 -46.35
C ILE A 6 -49.26 -40.95 -45.83
N ILE A 7 -49.14 -42.23 -46.20
CA ILE A 7 -48.00 -43.07 -45.81
C ILE A 7 -46.70 -42.54 -46.43
N TYR A 8 -46.70 -42.15 -47.71
CA TYR A 8 -45.53 -41.57 -48.35
C TYR A 8 -45.13 -40.22 -47.74
N THR A 9 -46.09 -39.34 -47.41
CA THR A 9 -45.77 -38.06 -46.73
C THR A 9 -45.19 -38.27 -45.34
N PHE A 10 -45.65 -39.29 -44.60
CA PHE A 10 -45.13 -39.60 -43.27
C PHE A 10 -43.73 -40.22 -43.33
N ILE A 11 -43.47 -41.08 -44.32
CA ILE A 11 -42.14 -41.63 -44.59
C ILE A 11 -41.16 -40.52 -44.99
N ILE A 12 -41.57 -39.59 -45.88
CA ILE A 12 -40.74 -38.44 -46.26
C ILE A 12 -40.47 -37.54 -45.05
N PHE A 13 -41.45 -37.31 -44.18
CA PHE A 13 -41.26 -36.55 -42.94
C PHE A 13 -40.28 -37.24 -41.99
N ILE A 14 -40.40 -38.55 -41.78
CA ILE A 14 -39.46 -39.34 -40.97
C ILE A 14 -38.05 -39.29 -41.56
N PHE A 15 -37.88 -39.49 -42.87
CA PHE A 15 -36.57 -39.40 -43.53
C PHE A 15 -35.99 -37.98 -43.47
N SER A 16 -36.81 -36.93 -43.62
CA SER A 16 -36.37 -35.55 -43.47
C SER A 16 -35.98 -35.20 -42.02
N SER A 17 -36.60 -35.84 -41.03
CA SER A 17 -36.28 -35.65 -39.62
C SER A 17 -35.03 -36.43 -39.18
N PHE A 18 -34.72 -37.55 -39.84
CA PHE A 18 -33.53 -38.36 -39.56
C PHE A 18 -32.24 -37.74 -40.10
N SER A 19 -32.33 -36.90 -41.14
CA SER A 19 -31.17 -36.18 -41.70
C SER A 19 -30.67 -35.00 -40.87
N ILE A 20 -31.33 -34.66 -39.75
CA ILE A 20 -31.07 -33.42 -38.98
C ILE A 20 -30.02 -33.60 -37.87
N PHE A 21 -29.54 -34.81 -37.56
CA PHE A 21 -28.65 -35.04 -36.40
C PHE A 21 -27.36 -35.80 -36.72
N ALA A 22 -26.87 -35.76 -37.95
CA ALA A 22 -25.45 -36.08 -38.17
C ALA A 22 -24.65 -34.85 -37.76
N GLU A 23 -24.01 -34.91 -36.60
CA GLU A 23 -23.09 -33.85 -36.17
C GLU A 23 -21.97 -33.73 -37.21
N ARG A 24 -21.78 -32.51 -37.74
CA ARG A 24 -20.81 -32.24 -38.81
C ARG A 24 -19.40 -32.53 -38.29
N GLU A 25 -18.63 -33.34 -39.01
CA GLU A 25 -17.23 -33.60 -38.65
C GLU A 25 -16.27 -32.93 -39.65
N ALA A 26 -15.12 -32.47 -39.17
CA ALA A 26 -14.02 -31.95 -39.98
C ALA A 26 -12.69 -32.42 -39.40
N LYS A 27 -11.63 -32.46 -40.21
CA LYS A 27 -10.30 -32.70 -39.67
C LYS A 27 -9.78 -31.43 -39.01
N LEU A 28 -9.10 -31.55 -37.87
CA LEU A 28 -8.56 -30.41 -37.14
C LEU A 28 -7.59 -29.57 -37.99
N GLU A 29 -6.80 -30.22 -38.84
CA GLU A 29 -5.87 -29.58 -39.78
C GLU A 29 -6.57 -28.71 -40.86
N GLU A 30 -7.86 -28.92 -41.12
CA GLU A 30 -8.64 -28.14 -42.09
C GLU A 30 -9.20 -26.84 -41.48
N LEU A 31 -9.16 -26.70 -40.15
CA LEU A 31 -9.61 -25.49 -39.47
C LEU A 31 -8.51 -24.42 -39.54
N LYS A 32 -8.94 -23.20 -39.89
CA LYS A 32 -8.11 -22.00 -39.93
C LYS A 32 -8.65 -20.97 -38.94
N TYR A 33 -7.77 -20.45 -38.11
CA TYR A 33 -8.08 -19.34 -37.21
C TYR A 33 -8.05 -18.02 -37.98
N ASN A 34 -9.05 -17.17 -37.75
CA ASN A 34 -9.08 -15.81 -38.27
C ASN A 34 -8.84 -14.81 -37.13
N GLU A 35 -7.73 -14.07 -37.20
CA GLU A 35 -7.33 -13.09 -36.16
C GLU A 35 -8.31 -11.92 -36.00
N GLU A 36 -9.02 -11.50 -37.05
CA GLU A 36 -9.94 -10.36 -36.98
C GLU A 36 -11.24 -10.72 -36.25
N THR A 37 -11.73 -11.95 -36.47
CA THR A 37 -12.98 -12.41 -35.86
C THR A 37 -12.77 -13.21 -34.57
N GLU A 38 -11.55 -13.70 -34.34
CA GLU A 38 -11.20 -14.64 -33.26
C GLU A 38 -11.98 -15.96 -33.32
N LEU A 39 -12.30 -16.43 -34.54
CA LEU A 39 -13.12 -17.61 -34.79
C LEU A 39 -12.42 -18.60 -35.74
N MET A 40 -12.78 -19.88 -35.61
CA MET A 40 -12.34 -20.95 -36.49
C MET A 40 -13.28 -21.14 -37.68
N TYR A 41 -12.70 -21.34 -38.86
CA TYR A 41 -13.39 -21.61 -40.12
C TYR A 41 -12.80 -22.87 -40.74
N VAL A 42 -13.60 -23.66 -41.43
CA VAL A 42 -13.09 -24.79 -42.21
C VAL A 42 -12.84 -24.33 -43.64
N ASN A 43 -11.63 -24.57 -44.15
CA ASN A 43 -11.22 -24.19 -45.50
C ASN A 43 -11.39 -22.68 -45.77
N ASP A 44 -12.21 -22.33 -46.78
CA ASP A 44 -12.51 -20.96 -47.19
C ASP A 44 -14.01 -20.65 -47.01
N GLU A 45 -14.66 -21.32 -46.06
CA GLU A 45 -16.06 -21.07 -45.72
C GLU A 45 -16.26 -19.66 -45.13
N LYS A 46 -17.41 -19.06 -45.44
CA LYS A 46 -17.78 -17.72 -44.94
C LYS A 46 -18.30 -17.72 -43.52
N GLU A 47 -18.88 -18.83 -43.09
CA GLU A 47 -19.51 -18.98 -41.79
C GLU A 47 -18.54 -19.68 -40.82
N PRO A 48 -18.50 -19.26 -39.55
CA PRO A 48 -17.69 -19.93 -38.52
C PRO A 48 -18.08 -21.40 -38.34
N PHE A 49 -17.09 -22.25 -38.10
CA PHE A 49 -17.29 -23.69 -38.03
C PHE A 49 -18.20 -24.10 -36.86
N THR A 50 -19.13 -25.00 -37.13
CA THR A 50 -19.97 -25.66 -36.11
C THR A 50 -19.98 -27.15 -36.41
N GLY A 51 -19.57 -27.97 -35.43
CA GLY A 51 -19.35 -29.41 -35.60
C GLY A 51 -18.21 -29.92 -34.72
N ILE A 52 -17.81 -31.18 -34.92
CA ILE A 52 -16.67 -31.80 -34.24
C ILE A 52 -15.43 -31.75 -35.13
N ALA A 53 -14.36 -31.12 -34.65
CA ALA A 53 -13.05 -31.20 -35.29
C ALA A 53 -12.25 -32.37 -34.71
N LYS A 54 -11.68 -33.23 -35.56
CA LYS A 54 -10.95 -34.44 -35.13
C LYS A 54 -9.51 -34.45 -35.64
N ASP A 55 -8.60 -34.92 -34.80
CA ASP A 55 -7.22 -35.24 -35.18
C ASP A 55 -6.95 -36.74 -34.95
N PHE A 56 -6.00 -37.30 -35.67
CA PHE A 56 -5.68 -38.73 -35.65
C PHE A 56 -4.17 -38.95 -35.52
N TYR A 57 -3.78 -40.07 -34.93
CA TYR A 57 -2.39 -40.52 -34.93
C TYR A 57 -1.97 -41.07 -36.31
N GLU A 58 -0.68 -41.36 -36.49
CA GLU A 58 -0.14 -41.91 -37.74
C GLU A 58 -0.78 -43.26 -38.14
N ASP A 59 -1.23 -44.04 -37.16
CA ASP A 59 -1.95 -45.31 -37.37
C ASP A 59 -3.46 -45.11 -37.63
N ASN A 60 -3.91 -43.87 -37.77
CA ASN A 60 -5.31 -43.43 -37.90
C ASN A 60 -6.21 -43.71 -36.69
N SER A 61 -5.63 -44.04 -35.52
CA SER A 61 -6.41 -44.04 -34.28
C SER A 61 -6.81 -42.60 -33.91
N LEU A 62 -8.00 -42.44 -33.35
CA LEU A 62 -8.53 -41.14 -32.94
C LEU A 62 -7.63 -40.56 -31.84
N LYS A 63 -7.22 -39.30 -32.01
CA LYS A 63 -6.32 -38.60 -31.08
C LYS A 63 -7.07 -37.54 -30.29
N VAL A 64 -7.85 -36.69 -30.96
CA VAL A 64 -8.60 -35.60 -30.30
C VAL A 64 -9.95 -35.39 -30.96
N GLU A 65 -10.95 -35.00 -30.16
CA GLU A 65 -12.25 -34.47 -30.59
C GLU A 65 -12.52 -33.12 -29.92
N TYR A 66 -12.67 -32.06 -30.71
CA TYR A 66 -13.04 -30.73 -30.25
C TYR A 66 -14.43 -30.35 -30.77
N PRO A 67 -15.43 -30.16 -29.89
CA PRO A 67 -16.72 -29.64 -30.30
C PRO A 67 -16.64 -28.14 -30.52
N TYR A 68 -17.06 -27.67 -31.69
CA TYR A 68 -17.13 -26.26 -32.06
C TYR A 68 -18.57 -25.81 -32.27
N LYS A 69 -18.85 -24.59 -31.82
CA LYS A 69 -20.09 -23.87 -32.09
C LYS A 69 -19.75 -22.43 -32.47
N ASN A 70 -20.18 -22.03 -33.66
CA ASN A 70 -19.93 -20.70 -34.22
C ASN A 70 -18.44 -20.29 -34.16
N GLY A 71 -17.53 -21.23 -34.46
CA GLY A 71 -16.09 -21.00 -34.54
C GLY A 71 -15.35 -21.01 -33.21
N LYS A 72 -16.04 -21.23 -32.08
CA LYS A 72 -15.42 -21.40 -30.76
C LYS A 72 -15.62 -22.82 -30.23
N ILE A 73 -14.69 -23.32 -29.42
CA ILE A 73 -14.86 -24.61 -28.75
C ILE A 73 -15.99 -24.48 -27.71
N GLU A 74 -16.93 -25.42 -27.73
CA GLU A 74 -18.12 -25.40 -26.88
C GLU A 74 -18.53 -26.83 -26.50
N GLY A 75 -18.48 -27.15 -25.21
CA GLY A 75 -18.79 -28.47 -24.68
C GLY A 75 -17.55 -29.29 -24.34
N LEU A 76 -17.72 -30.62 -24.30
CA LEU A 76 -16.70 -31.56 -23.80
C LEU A 76 -15.72 -31.96 -24.92
N ALA A 77 -14.52 -31.40 -24.88
CA ALA A 77 -13.38 -31.83 -25.66
C ALA A 77 -12.75 -33.09 -25.06
N LYS A 78 -12.18 -33.96 -25.91
CA LYS A 78 -11.56 -35.21 -25.49
C LYS A 78 -10.25 -35.47 -26.21
N GLU A 79 -9.27 -35.98 -25.48
CA GLU A 79 -8.04 -36.54 -26.03
C GLU A 79 -7.96 -38.03 -25.72
N TYR A 80 -7.36 -38.80 -26.62
CA TYR A 80 -7.21 -40.25 -26.51
C TYR A 80 -5.75 -40.65 -26.68
N TYR A 81 -5.34 -41.73 -26.03
CA TYR A 81 -4.08 -42.41 -26.28
C TYR A 81 -4.12 -43.19 -27.61
N PRO A 82 -2.96 -43.57 -28.19
CA PRO A 82 -2.92 -44.39 -29.42
C PRO A 82 -3.63 -45.74 -29.30
N ASN A 83 -3.74 -46.26 -28.07
CA ASN A 83 -4.50 -47.49 -27.78
C ASN A 83 -6.03 -47.29 -27.74
N GLY A 84 -6.52 -46.07 -27.99
CA GLY A 84 -7.93 -45.68 -28.01
C GLY A 84 -8.55 -45.39 -26.65
N LYS A 85 -7.78 -45.48 -25.55
CA LYS A 85 -8.28 -45.11 -24.21
C LYS A 85 -8.32 -43.61 -24.05
N LEU A 86 -9.29 -43.11 -23.26
CA LEU A 86 -9.41 -41.71 -22.93
C LEU A 86 -8.17 -41.23 -22.16
N LYS A 87 -7.58 -40.13 -22.62
CA LYS A 87 -6.41 -39.48 -22.03
C LYS A 87 -6.81 -38.24 -21.25
N SER A 88 -7.68 -37.40 -21.80
CA SER A 88 -8.25 -36.27 -21.07
C SER A 88 -9.66 -35.91 -21.53
N GLU A 89 -10.42 -35.28 -20.65
CA GLU A 89 -11.68 -34.64 -20.96
C GLU A 89 -11.75 -33.24 -20.34
N GLU A 90 -12.13 -32.26 -21.15
CA GLU A 90 -12.07 -30.84 -20.83
C GLU A 90 -13.36 -30.15 -21.30
N ASN A 91 -14.05 -29.44 -20.40
CA ASN A 91 -15.26 -28.72 -20.76
C ASN A 91 -14.97 -27.26 -21.12
N PHE A 92 -15.51 -26.81 -22.24
CA PHE A 92 -15.37 -25.45 -22.75
C PHE A 92 -16.72 -24.72 -22.82
N VAL A 93 -16.70 -23.43 -22.49
CA VAL A 93 -17.83 -22.51 -22.67
C VAL A 93 -17.28 -21.25 -23.33
N ASP A 94 -17.84 -20.86 -24.48
CA ASP A 94 -17.41 -19.69 -25.26
C ASP A 94 -15.91 -19.70 -25.62
N GLY A 95 -15.35 -20.89 -25.84
CA GLY A 95 -13.93 -21.10 -26.17
C GLY A 95 -12.98 -21.09 -24.98
N LEU A 96 -13.49 -20.98 -23.74
CA LEU A 96 -12.69 -20.98 -22.52
C LEU A 96 -12.96 -22.24 -21.69
N LEU A 97 -11.92 -22.80 -21.08
CA LEU A 97 -12.08 -23.89 -20.11
C LEU A 97 -13.00 -23.44 -18.98
N ASN A 98 -14.01 -24.25 -18.68
CA ASN A 98 -14.99 -23.94 -17.66
C ASN A 98 -15.58 -25.23 -17.07
N GLY A 99 -15.43 -25.39 -15.76
CA GLY A 99 -15.78 -26.60 -15.03
C GLY A 99 -14.60 -27.54 -14.86
N LYS A 100 -14.90 -28.83 -14.70
CA LYS A 100 -13.91 -29.86 -14.37
C LYS A 100 -13.15 -30.29 -15.63
N ALA A 101 -11.84 -30.39 -15.53
CA ALA A 101 -10.96 -31.04 -16.48
C ALA A 101 -10.32 -32.26 -15.81
N ILE A 102 -10.23 -33.39 -16.51
CA ILE A 102 -9.69 -34.63 -15.97
C ILE A 102 -8.70 -35.23 -16.95
N THR A 103 -7.54 -35.62 -16.45
CA THR A 103 -6.53 -36.37 -17.19
C THR A 103 -6.39 -37.76 -16.57
N TYR A 104 -6.20 -38.76 -17.40
CA TYR A 104 -6.12 -40.17 -17.02
C TYR A 104 -4.79 -40.76 -17.44
N TYR A 105 -4.27 -41.70 -16.65
CA TYR A 105 -3.20 -42.60 -17.05
C TYR A 105 -3.67 -43.58 -18.14
N GLU A 106 -2.73 -44.19 -18.87
CA GLU A 106 -3.03 -45.23 -19.87
C GLU A 106 -3.74 -46.47 -19.28
N ASN A 107 -3.67 -46.69 -17.97
CA ASN A 107 -4.40 -47.77 -17.31
C ASN A 107 -5.89 -47.43 -17.07
N GLY A 108 -6.29 -46.17 -17.26
CA GLY A 108 -7.65 -45.64 -17.09
C GLY A 108 -7.93 -45.02 -15.73
N ASN A 109 -6.97 -45.04 -14.81
CA ASN A 109 -7.07 -44.32 -13.54
C ASN A 109 -6.84 -42.83 -13.77
N ILE A 110 -7.44 -41.99 -12.93
CA ILE A 110 -7.23 -40.54 -12.99
C ILE A 110 -5.77 -40.25 -12.62
N GLU A 111 -5.13 -39.38 -13.38
CA GLU A 111 -3.80 -38.83 -13.10
C GLU A 111 -3.93 -37.53 -12.31
N TYR A 112 -4.74 -36.59 -12.82
CA TYR A 112 -5.16 -35.43 -12.06
C TYR A 112 -6.51 -34.89 -12.51
N GLU A 113 -7.15 -34.15 -11.62
CA GLU A 113 -8.37 -33.40 -11.90
C GLU A 113 -8.21 -31.94 -11.51
N GLU A 114 -8.71 -31.05 -12.35
CA GLU A 114 -8.59 -29.59 -12.26
C GLU A 114 -9.97 -28.94 -12.37
N ASN A 115 -10.11 -27.74 -11.82
CA ASN A 115 -11.32 -26.94 -11.96
C ASN A 115 -10.98 -25.58 -12.57
N TYR A 116 -11.68 -25.24 -13.64
CA TYR A 116 -11.53 -23.98 -14.34
C TYR A 116 -12.79 -23.13 -14.22
N LYS A 117 -12.60 -21.81 -14.19
CA LYS A 117 -13.66 -20.82 -14.31
C LYS A 117 -13.20 -19.72 -15.24
N ASP A 118 -13.95 -19.52 -16.32
CA ASP A 118 -13.69 -18.47 -17.31
C ASP A 118 -12.24 -18.52 -17.86
N GLY A 119 -11.73 -19.74 -18.10
CA GLY A 119 -10.38 -20.00 -18.62
C GLY A 119 -9.27 -19.99 -17.57
N LYS A 120 -9.56 -19.76 -16.30
CA LYS A 120 -8.58 -19.73 -15.21
C LYS A 120 -8.74 -20.92 -14.28
N LEU A 121 -7.63 -21.46 -13.80
CA LEU A 121 -7.61 -22.49 -12.77
C LEU A 121 -8.11 -21.88 -11.45
N GLU A 122 -9.22 -22.41 -10.94
CA GLU A 122 -9.95 -21.92 -9.78
C GLU A 122 -10.47 -23.09 -8.96
N GLY A 123 -10.05 -23.18 -7.70
CA GLY A 123 -10.45 -24.24 -6.79
C GLY A 123 -9.41 -25.34 -6.69
N GLU A 124 -9.86 -26.60 -6.64
CA GLU A 124 -9.00 -27.72 -6.28
C GLU A 124 -8.36 -28.37 -7.51
N ILE A 125 -7.07 -28.68 -7.39
CA ILE A 125 -6.37 -29.69 -8.19
C ILE A 125 -5.99 -30.87 -7.30
N VAL A 126 -6.25 -32.08 -7.79
CA VAL A 126 -5.89 -33.33 -7.10
C VAL A 126 -5.04 -34.17 -8.02
N PHE A 127 -3.91 -34.64 -7.50
CA PHE A 127 -3.02 -35.58 -8.17
C PHE A 127 -3.14 -36.97 -7.56
N TYR A 128 -3.16 -37.97 -8.42
CA TYR A 128 -3.28 -39.38 -8.06
C TYR A 128 -2.07 -40.15 -8.58
N ASP A 129 -1.71 -41.25 -7.92
CA ASP A 129 -0.76 -42.22 -8.44
C ASP A 129 -1.42 -43.14 -9.49
N GLU A 130 -0.61 -43.94 -10.19
CA GLU A 130 -1.13 -44.91 -11.16
C GLU A 130 -2.08 -45.96 -10.54
N ASN A 131 -2.11 -46.13 -9.22
CA ASN A 131 -3.03 -47.04 -8.53
C ASN A 131 -4.35 -46.36 -8.14
N GLY A 132 -4.50 -45.05 -8.38
CA GLY A 132 -5.66 -44.24 -8.03
C GLY A 132 -5.64 -43.68 -6.60
N ASN A 133 -4.50 -43.73 -5.90
CA ASN A 133 -4.37 -43.11 -4.59
C ASN A 133 -4.03 -41.63 -4.73
N MET A 134 -4.73 -40.77 -4.00
CA MET A 134 -4.39 -39.35 -3.94
C MET A 134 -3.00 -39.13 -3.35
N GLU A 135 -2.14 -38.42 -4.06
CA GLU A 135 -0.80 -38.07 -3.61
C GLU A 135 -0.74 -36.65 -3.05
N LEU A 136 -1.37 -35.70 -3.77
CA LEU A 136 -1.25 -34.29 -3.49
C LEU A 136 -2.54 -33.56 -3.85
N LYS A 137 -2.87 -32.56 -3.04
CA LYS A 137 -3.97 -31.63 -3.30
C LYS A 137 -3.44 -30.21 -3.27
N ALA A 138 -3.78 -29.39 -4.25
CA ALA A 138 -3.52 -27.96 -4.18
C ALA A 138 -4.81 -27.17 -4.43
N ILE A 139 -4.88 -25.97 -3.84
CA ILE A 139 -5.98 -25.03 -3.99
C ILE A 139 -5.44 -23.84 -4.75
N TYR A 140 -6.08 -23.50 -5.85
CA TYR A 140 -5.78 -22.36 -6.70
C TYR A 140 -6.87 -21.31 -6.58
N LYS A 141 -6.45 -20.05 -6.73
CA LYS A 141 -7.33 -18.91 -6.86
C LYS A 141 -6.75 -17.94 -7.88
N ASP A 142 -7.52 -17.64 -8.91
CA ASP A 142 -7.09 -16.77 -10.02
C ASP A 142 -5.72 -17.19 -10.60
N ASP A 143 -5.56 -18.48 -10.94
CA ASP A 143 -4.31 -19.11 -11.45
C ASP A 143 -3.11 -19.13 -10.49
N LYS A 144 -3.29 -18.70 -9.24
CA LYS A 144 -2.23 -18.73 -8.21
C LYS A 144 -2.48 -19.83 -7.20
N VAL A 145 -1.43 -20.56 -6.84
CA VAL A 145 -1.46 -21.49 -5.71
C VAL A 145 -1.79 -20.71 -4.43
N ASP A 146 -2.93 -21.00 -3.83
CA ASP A 146 -3.31 -20.53 -2.50
C ASP A 146 -2.70 -21.46 -1.44
N LYS A 147 -2.86 -22.78 -1.63
CA LYS A 147 -2.39 -23.81 -0.67
C LYS A 147 -1.98 -25.09 -1.34
N VAL A 148 -1.00 -25.77 -0.76
CA VAL A 148 -0.64 -27.15 -1.12
C VAL A 148 -0.81 -28.01 0.14
N ILE A 149 -1.48 -29.15 0.02
CA ILE A 149 -1.80 -30.07 1.10
C ILE A 149 -1.23 -31.43 0.74
N ASP A 150 -0.35 -31.95 1.60
CA ASP A 150 0.09 -33.35 1.54
C ASP A 150 -1.07 -34.24 1.99
N VAL A 151 -1.51 -35.15 1.12
CA VAL A 151 -2.70 -35.98 1.43
C VAL A 151 -2.38 -37.08 2.46
N LYS A 152 -1.11 -37.49 2.59
CA LYS A 152 -0.67 -38.54 3.53
C LYS A 152 -0.57 -38.00 4.95
N THR A 153 -0.09 -36.77 5.12
CA THR A 153 0.05 -36.15 6.46
C THR A 153 -1.13 -35.24 6.81
N GLY A 154 -1.85 -34.73 5.82
CA GLY A 154 -2.88 -33.70 5.99
C GLY A 154 -2.31 -32.31 6.31
N GLU A 155 -0.99 -32.13 6.23
CA GLU A 155 -0.32 -30.88 6.54
C GLU A 155 -0.25 -29.97 5.30
N GLU A 156 -0.39 -28.66 5.54
CA GLU A 156 -0.20 -27.63 4.52
C GLU A 156 1.31 -27.47 4.25
N ILE A 157 1.74 -27.73 3.02
CA ILE A 157 3.11 -27.51 2.56
C ILE A 157 3.24 -26.01 2.29
N SER A 158 3.64 -25.24 3.30
CA SER A 158 3.87 -23.81 3.14
C SER A 158 5.15 -23.56 2.31
N ASP A 159 5.04 -22.84 1.20
CA ASP A 159 6.20 -22.32 0.46
C ASP A 159 7.01 -21.40 1.39
N GLU A 160 8.17 -21.87 1.86
CA GLU A 160 9.13 -21.05 2.65
C GLU A 160 9.50 -19.75 1.93
N LYS A 161 9.36 -19.72 0.60
CA LYS A 161 9.67 -18.59 -0.28
C LYS A 161 8.84 -17.34 0.02
N ASN A 162 7.56 -17.49 0.34
CA ASN A 162 6.67 -16.36 0.66
C ASN A 162 7.06 -15.71 2.00
N LYS A 163 7.55 -16.50 2.96
CA LYS A 163 7.99 -16.00 4.26
C LYS A 163 9.24 -15.12 4.14
N PHE A 164 10.17 -15.47 3.25
CA PHE A 164 11.42 -14.73 3.06
C PHE A 164 11.19 -13.34 2.43
N GLU A 165 10.24 -13.22 1.50
CA GLU A 165 9.86 -11.94 0.89
C GLU A 165 9.21 -11.00 1.91
N ASP A 166 8.30 -11.50 2.75
CA ASP A 166 7.71 -10.74 3.86
C ASP A 166 8.80 -10.23 4.83
N TYR A 167 9.75 -11.10 5.21
CA TYR A 167 10.86 -10.72 6.10
C TYR A 167 11.76 -9.63 5.49
N LEU A 168 12.01 -9.68 4.19
CA LEU A 168 12.77 -8.66 3.48
C LEU A 168 12.06 -7.31 3.52
N GLU A 169 10.75 -7.28 3.27
CA GLU A 169 9.94 -6.06 3.31
C GLU A 169 9.94 -5.43 4.71
N TYR A 170 9.73 -6.23 5.76
CA TYR A 170 9.79 -5.78 7.15
C TYR A 170 11.19 -5.26 7.55
N SER A 171 12.25 -5.90 7.06
CA SER A 171 13.63 -5.50 7.34
C SER A 171 13.97 -4.14 6.71
N ILE A 172 13.52 -3.90 5.47
CA ILE A 172 13.70 -2.64 4.76
C ILE A 172 12.93 -1.52 5.48
N PHE A 173 11.69 -1.80 5.89
CA PHE A 173 10.88 -0.85 6.67
C PHE A 173 11.57 -0.48 8.00
N GLY A 174 12.14 -1.46 8.69
CA GLY A 174 12.91 -1.24 9.92
C GLY A 174 14.14 -0.35 9.72
N VAL A 175 14.89 -0.56 8.63
CA VAL A 175 16.06 0.27 8.29
C VAL A 175 15.66 1.71 7.95
N ILE A 176 14.57 1.91 7.20
CA ILE A 176 14.04 3.25 6.87
C ILE A 176 13.61 3.99 8.15
N ILE A 177 12.91 3.31 9.06
CA ILE A 177 12.51 3.88 10.36
C ILE A 177 13.75 4.26 11.19
N ALA A 178 14.78 3.40 11.22
CA ALA A 178 16.01 3.68 11.96
C ALA A 178 16.78 4.89 11.39
N LEU A 179 16.91 4.99 10.06
CA LEU A 179 17.51 6.14 9.38
C LEU A 179 16.73 7.43 9.63
N TYR A 180 15.40 7.34 9.67
CA TYR A 180 14.52 8.47 9.99
C TYR A 180 14.70 8.94 11.44
N ILE A 181 14.74 8.02 12.41
CA ILE A 181 15.04 8.34 13.82
C ILE A 181 16.44 8.96 13.95
N PHE A 182 17.43 8.41 13.25
CA PHE A 182 18.80 8.96 13.24
C PHE A 182 18.83 10.38 12.69
N PHE A 183 18.14 10.66 11.57
CA PHE A 183 18.04 11.99 10.98
C PHE A 183 17.37 12.99 11.93
N ILE A 184 16.32 12.58 12.64
CA ILE A 184 15.67 13.38 13.68
C ILE A 184 16.69 13.71 14.80
N ILE A 185 17.36 12.71 15.37
CA ILE A 185 18.36 12.89 16.44
C ILE A 185 19.48 13.84 15.99
N PHE A 186 19.96 13.70 14.75
CA PHE A 186 21.03 14.53 14.21
C PHE A 186 20.59 16.00 14.06
N LYS A 187 19.36 16.26 13.59
CA LYS A 187 18.79 17.63 13.56
C LYS A 187 18.50 18.20 14.96
N PHE A 188 18.32 17.37 15.99
CA PHE A 188 18.15 17.84 17.38
C PHE A 188 19.44 18.41 17.99
N LYS A 189 20.63 18.00 17.53
CA LYS A 189 21.92 18.48 18.06
C LYS A 189 22.26 19.93 17.70
N SER A 190 21.63 20.55 16.70
CA SER A 190 22.03 21.87 16.17
C SER A 190 21.46 23.08 16.93
N PHE A 191 21.33 23.03 18.27
CA PHE A 191 21.05 24.26 19.02
C PHE A 191 22.37 25.04 19.18
N PRO A 192 22.47 26.28 18.65
CA PRO A 192 23.71 27.04 18.69
C PRO A 192 24.06 27.35 20.14
N LYS A 193 25.17 26.78 20.66
CA LYS A 193 25.64 27.07 22.00
C LYS A 193 26.35 28.43 21.99
N THR A 194 25.76 29.42 22.63
CA THR A 194 26.41 30.72 22.84
C THR A 194 27.35 30.61 24.04
N SER A 195 28.58 30.13 23.84
CA SER A 195 29.60 29.94 24.88
C SER A 195 30.27 31.24 25.34
N ASN A 196 30.18 32.30 24.54
CA ASN A 196 31.04 33.49 24.67
C ASN A 196 30.49 34.58 25.62
N LEU A 197 29.46 34.28 26.41
CA LEU A 197 28.83 35.23 27.35
C LEU A 197 29.12 34.88 28.80
N SER A 198 29.41 35.88 29.62
CA SER A 198 29.51 35.75 31.08
C SER A 198 28.14 35.50 31.72
N ASP A 199 28.11 34.92 32.92
CA ASP A 199 26.85 34.63 33.63
C ASP A 199 26.01 35.88 33.90
N GLU A 200 26.66 37.01 34.17
CA GLU A 200 26.00 38.30 34.36
C GLU A 200 25.33 38.81 33.08
N GLN A 201 26.01 38.69 31.93
CA GLN A 201 25.45 39.05 30.63
C GLN A 201 24.26 38.16 30.27
N ARG A 202 24.37 36.85 30.51
CA ARG A 202 23.27 35.89 30.34
C ARG A 202 22.08 36.23 31.21
N GLU A 203 22.30 36.65 32.45
CA GLU A 203 21.24 37.03 33.38
C GLU A 203 20.53 38.32 32.96
N LYS A 204 21.29 39.35 32.51
CA LYS A 204 20.73 40.61 31.98
C LYS A 204 19.85 40.36 30.75
N ILE A 205 20.36 39.60 29.79
CA ILE A 205 19.61 39.24 28.58
C ILE A 205 18.33 38.46 28.94
N LEU A 206 18.42 37.52 29.87
CA LEU A 206 17.28 36.73 30.31
C LEU A 206 16.21 37.58 31.03
N LYS A 207 16.61 38.60 31.79
CA LYS A 207 15.69 39.58 32.38
C LYS A 207 14.92 40.34 31.32
N ILE A 208 15.58 40.77 30.24
CA ILE A 208 14.93 41.48 29.11
C ILE A 208 13.89 40.59 28.42
N LEU A 209 14.21 39.32 28.19
CA LEU A 209 13.27 38.34 27.62
C LEU A 209 12.02 38.17 28.51
N ILE A 210 12.20 38.08 29.83
CA ILE A 210 11.11 37.90 30.79
C ILE A 210 10.26 39.17 30.95
N GLN A 211 10.86 40.36 30.93
CA GLN A 211 10.12 41.62 31.02
C GLN A 211 9.24 41.87 29.78
N ASN A 212 9.72 41.52 28.59
CA ASN A 212 8.91 41.60 27.38
C ASN A 212 7.76 40.58 27.36
N ASP A 213 7.97 39.42 27.99
CA ASP A 213 6.94 38.38 28.18
C ASP A 213 5.77 38.82 29.08
N GLU A 214 6.03 39.58 30.15
CA GLU A 214 4.98 40.05 31.07
C GLU A 214 4.03 41.09 30.45
N ASN A 215 4.47 41.81 29.42
CA ASN A 215 3.70 42.88 28.77
C ASN A 215 2.83 42.42 27.60
N LYS A 216 2.94 41.17 27.14
CA LYS A 216 2.14 40.62 26.03
C LYS A 216 1.79 39.16 26.33
N LYS A 217 0.54 38.89 26.75
CA LYS A 217 0.02 37.54 27.05
C LYS A 217 0.11 36.52 25.89
N GLU A 218 0.56 36.94 24.70
CA GLU A 218 0.46 36.18 23.45
C GLU A 218 1.79 35.66 22.88
N ILE A 219 2.93 35.87 23.54
CA ILE A 219 4.26 35.43 23.07
C ILE A 219 4.37 33.88 22.98
N PHE A 220 3.36 33.14 23.47
CA PHE A 220 3.26 31.68 23.35
C PHE A 220 2.12 31.17 22.47
N SER A 221 1.39 32.03 21.77
CA SER A 221 0.46 31.57 20.74
C SER A 221 1.25 31.29 19.47
N ALA A 222 1.86 30.10 19.44
CA ALA A 222 2.68 29.65 18.32
C ALA A 222 1.91 29.85 17.01
N SER A 223 2.42 30.72 16.15
CA SER A 223 2.03 30.80 14.74
C SER A 223 1.97 29.38 14.20
N LYS A 224 0.81 28.97 13.69
CA LYS A 224 0.54 27.61 13.21
C LYS A 224 1.62 27.17 12.22
N PHE A 225 2.55 26.34 12.68
CA PHE A 225 3.57 25.75 11.84
C PHE A 225 2.93 24.55 11.13
N TYR A 226 2.37 24.78 9.95
CA TYR A 226 1.81 23.73 9.12
C TYR A 226 2.94 23.01 8.38
N GLY A 227 3.44 21.91 8.95
CA GLY A 227 4.47 21.08 8.32
C GLY A 227 5.14 20.10 9.28
N ILE A 228 5.85 19.13 8.71
CA ILE A 228 6.71 18.17 9.43
C ILE A 228 8.13 18.77 9.44
N GLY A 229 8.70 19.05 10.61
CA GLY A 229 10.08 19.54 10.70
C GLY A 229 10.41 20.43 11.89
N THR A 230 11.59 21.06 11.80
CA THR A 230 12.10 22.03 12.78
C THR A 230 12.34 23.38 12.14
N GLY A 231 12.05 24.45 12.87
CA GLY A 231 12.24 25.82 12.38
C GLY A 231 12.30 26.85 13.50
N TYR A 232 12.63 28.09 13.16
CA TYR A 232 12.59 29.23 14.05
C TYR A 232 11.40 30.12 13.69
N SER A 233 10.54 30.45 14.65
CA SER A 233 9.45 31.42 14.44
C SER A 233 9.67 32.67 15.30
N LYS A 234 9.51 33.86 14.72
CA LYS A 234 9.60 35.14 15.44
C LYS A 234 8.42 35.26 16.40
N VAL A 235 8.71 35.42 17.69
CA VAL A 235 7.68 35.55 18.74
C VAL A 235 7.62 36.96 19.33
N ALA A 236 8.70 37.74 19.25
CA ALA A 236 8.72 39.14 19.66
C ALA A 236 9.89 39.91 18.99
N SER A 237 9.81 41.23 19.01
CA SER A 237 10.93 42.12 18.72
C SER A 237 11.01 43.26 19.73
N LEU A 238 12.21 43.84 19.85
CA LEU A 238 12.54 44.94 20.74
C LEU A 238 13.62 45.81 20.09
N VAL A 239 13.71 47.08 20.48
CA VAL A 239 14.74 48.01 19.99
C VAL A 239 15.75 48.25 21.11
N VAL A 240 17.03 48.00 20.85
CA VAL A 240 18.16 48.28 21.75
C VAL A 240 19.16 49.12 20.98
N ASP A 241 19.53 50.29 21.52
CA ASP A 241 20.50 51.21 20.91
C ASP A 241 20.21 51.54 19.43
N SER A 242 18.94 51.77 19.10
CA SER A 242 18.43 52.04 17.74
C SER A 242 18.54 50.87 16.75
N GLN A 243 18.81 49.65 17.22
CA GLN A 243 18.78 48.42 16.43
C GLN A 243 17.64 47.51 16.86
N GLU A 244 16.96 46.86 15.89
CA GLU A 244 15.91 45.89 16.18
C GLU A 244 16.52 44.52 16.50
N VAL A 245 16.09 43.94 17.62
CA VAL A 245 16.48 42.62 18.10
C VAL A 245 15.25 41.74 18.13
N TYR A 246 15.40 40.49 17.69
CA TYR A 246 14.33 39.51 17.60
C TYR A 246 14.45 38.42 18.65
N ILE A 247 13.29 38.00 19.16
CA ILE A 247 13.14 36.79 19.95
C ILE A 247 12.51 35.75 19.01
N LYS A 248 13.25 34.69 18.68
CA LYS A 248 12.76 33.56 17.87
C LYS A 248 12.62 32.31 18.74
N ALA A 249 11.50 31.60 18.63
CA ALA A 249 11.30 30.29 19.26
C ALA A 249 11.76 29.18 18.30
N LYS A 250 12.55 28.22 18.80
CA LYS A 250 12.84 26.98 18.06
C LYS A 250 11.69 26.01 18.27
N ILE A 251 11.05 25.62 17.18
CA ILE A 251 9.82 24.84 17.18
C ILE A 251 10.08 23.49 16.49
N PHE A 252 9.45 22.44 17.03
CA PHE A 252 9.38 21.11 16.45
C PHE A 252 7.91 20.75 16.21
N SER A 253 7.59 20.35 14.98
CA SER A 253 6.25 19.89 14.59
C SER A 253 6.35 18.50 13.99
N PHE A 254 5.46 17.61 14.42
CA PHE A 254 5.39 16.22 13.96
C PHE A 254 3.97 15.89 13.55
N LEU A 255 3.83 15.00 12.56
CA LEU A 255 2.56 14.50 12.08
C LEU A 255 1.72 14.03 13.29
N PHE A 256 0.46 14.46 13.37
CA PHE A 256 -0.49 14.17 14.46
C PHE A 256 -0.38 14.97 15.77
N ILE A 257 0.56 15.91 15.94
CA ILE A 257 0.53 16.83 17.09
C ILE A 257 -0.06 18.17 16.65
N PRO A 258 -1.29 18.54 17.07
CA PRO A 258 -1.95 19.76 16.60
C PRO A 258 -1.30 21.05 17.13
N VAL A 259 -0.46 20.96 18.16
CA VAL A 259 0.23 22.09 18.79
C VAL A 259 1.74 21.87 18.72
N PRO A 260 2.51 22.73 18.04
CA PRO A 260 3.92 22.49 17.85
C PRO A 260 4.71 22.67 19.16
N ILE A 261 5.74 21.86 19.36
CA ILE A 261 6.53 21.84 20.59
C ILE A 261 7.65 22.89 20.51
N VAL A 262 7.60 23.89 21.39
CA VAL A 262 8.72 24.83 21.58
C VAL A 262 9.86 24.13 22.33
N LEU A 263 11.06 24.12 21.74
CA LEU A 263 12.27 23.52 22.30
C LEU A 263 13.12 24.54 23.09
N GLY A 264 13.15 25.79 22.64
CA GLY A 264 13.96 26.86 23.24
C GLY A 264 13.76 28.20 22.55
N TYR A 265 14.49 29.21 23.00
CA TYR A 265 14.41 30.59 22.51
C TYR A 265 15.79 31.11 22.10
N LEU A 266 15.79 31.95 21.08
CA LEU A 266 16.94 32.61 20.49
C LEU A 266 16.72 34.12 20.57
N LEU A 267 17.74 34.86 20.99
CA LEU A 267 17.82 36.30 20.82
C LEU A 267 18.85 36.59 19.73
N CYS A 268 18.47 37.33 18.68
CA CYS A 268 19.32 37.57 17.53
C CYS A 268 18.98 38.90 16.84
N TYR A 269 19.95 39.48 16.11
CA TYR A 269 19.69 40.61 15.21
C TYR A 269 19.11 40.13 13.88
N ASP A 270 19.57 39.00 13.37
CA ASP A 270 19.09 38.34 12.15
C ASP A 270 19.31 36.81 12.23
N GLU A 271 19.28 36.10 11.11
CA GLU A 271 19.46 34.63 11.09
C GLU A 271 20.90 34.18 11.32
N ASP A 272 21.86 35.06 11.07
CA ASP A 272 23.30 34.78 11.13
C ASP A 272 23.95 35.35 12.41
N GLN A 273 23.33 36.36 13.02
CA GLN A 273 23.84 37.07 14.20
C GLN A 273 23.08 36.71 15.47
N ILE A 274 23.51 35.64 16.13
CA ILE A 274 22.91 35.11 17.36
C ILE A 274 23.56 35.74 18.60
N LEU A 275 22.75 36.43 19.41
CA LEU A 275 23.19 37.04 20.67
C LEU A 275 23.20 36.02 21.81
N ALA A 276 22.08 35.32 22.01
CA ALA A 276 21.94 34.38 23.11
C ALA A 276 20.93 33.28 22.77
N SER A 277 21.09 32.12 23.40
CA SER A 277 20.19 30.98 23.25
C SER A 277 19.86 30.36 24.60
N TYR A 278 18.60 29.96 24.80
CA TYR A 278 18.11 29.41 26.05
C TYR A 278 17.20 28.21 25.80
N SER A 279 17.39 27.14 26.59
CA SER A 279 16.46 26.01 26.59
C SER A 279 15.12 26.42 27.23
N LYS A 280 14.04 25.72 26.88
CA LYS A 280 12.72 25.95 27.49
C LYS A 280 12.72 25.74 29.01
N THR A 281 13.51 24.80 29.52
CA THR A 281 13.60 24.50 30.97
C THR A 281 14.25 25.64 31.73
N THR A 282 15.44 26.08 31.30
CA THR A 282 16.17 27.20 31.90
C THR A 282 15.32 28.47 31.92
N PHE A 283 14.64 28.77 30.81
CA PHE A 283 13.75 29.93 30.73
C PHE A 283 12.58 29.83 31.74
N LYS A 284 11.93 28.66 31.85
CA LYS A 284 10.82 28.43 32.79
C LYS A 284 11.25 28.55 34.26
N GLU A 285 12.40 27.99 34.61
CA GLU A 285 12.92 28.03 35.99
C GLU A 285 13.20 29.46 36.44
N VAL A 286 13.88 30.24 35.59
CA VAL A 286 14.19 31.62 35.92
C VAL A 286 12.91 32.47 36.01
N LYS A 287 11.95 32.28 35.10
CA LYS A 287 10.64 32.93 35.18
C LYS A 287 9.91 32.60 36.50
N LYS A 288 9.96 31.35 36.96
CA LYS A 288 9.39 30.95 38.26
C LYS A 288 10.09 31.65 39.43
N ARG A 289 11.41 31.79 39.38
CA ARG A 289 12.21 32.52 40.38
C ARG A 289 11.82 34.00 40.45
N PHE A 290 11.68 34.67 39.30
CA PHE A 290 11.23 36.07 39.25
C PHE A 290 9.81 36.27 39.77
N LYS A 291 8.86 35.41 39.39
CA LYS A 291 7.50 35.47 39.94
C LYS A 291 7.48 35.32 41.47
N LYS A 292 8.29 34.40 42.00
CA LYS A 292 8.43 34.19 43.46
C LYS A 292 9.04 35.42 44.14
N LEU A 293 10.07 36.02 43.56
CA LEU A 293 10.67 37.29 44.02
C LEU A 293 9.64 38.43 44.02
N PHE A 294 8.86 38.57 42.95
CA PHE A 294 7.82 39.60 42.83
C PHE A 294 6.74 39.41 43.91
N TYR A 295 6.34 38.17 44.19
CA TYR A 295 5.37 37.84 45.24
C TYR A 295 5.92 38.14 46.65
N ILE A 296 7.20 37.84 46.91
CA ILE A 296 7.89 38.14 48.16
C ILE A 296 8.01 39.67 48.36
N CYS A 297 8.35 40.40 47.31
CA CYS A 297 8.40 41.86 47.34
C CYS A 297 6.99 42.44 47.56
N ARG A 298 5.97 41.98 46.83
CA ARG A 298 4.59 42.47 46.99
C ARG A 298 4.01 42.16 48.38
N GLY A 299 4.32 40.99 48.95
CA GLY A 299 3.99 40.63 50.32
C GLY A 299 4.73 41.42 51.41
N ARG A 300 5.87 42.05 51.07
CA ARG A 300 6.56 43.02 51.96
C ARG A 300 6.06 44.46 51.80
N TYR A 301 5.34 44.77 50.73
CA TYR A 301 4.90 46.12 50.36
C TYR A 301 3.40 46.39 50.57
N GLU A 302 2.72 45.63 51.45
CA GLU A 302 1.44 46.05 52.04
C GLU A 302 1.59 46.99 53.25
N LYS A 303 2.79 47.55 53.48
CA LYS A 303 2.97 48.73 54.33
C LYS A 303 3.81 49.78 53.60
N LYS A 304 3.10 50.83 53.13
CA LYS A 304 3.56 52.16 52.69
C LYS A 304 3.92 52.36 51.20
N SER A 305 2.91 52.89 50.50
CA SER A 305 2.89 54.07 49.61
C SER A 305 3.59 54.05 48.24
N TYR A 306 2.77 54.38 47.23
CA TYR A 306 3.01 54.56 45.79
C TYR A 306 4.05 55.63 45.37
N LEU A 307 4.80 56.22 46.30
CA LEU A 307 5.80 57.26 46.00
C LEU A 307 7.21 56.71 45.72
N ALA A 308 7.50 55.44 46.07
CA ALA A 308 8.82 54.83 45.85
C ALA A 308 9.09 54.43 44.39
N TYR A 309 8.06 54.13 43.61
CA TYR A 309 8.22 53.68 42.21
C TYR A 309 8.65 54.82 41.27
N PHE A 310 8.20 56.06 41.52
CA PHE A 310 8.64 57.23 40.75
C PHE A 310 10.07 57.66 41.11
N SER A 311 10.48 57.51 42.37
CA SER A 311 11.83 57.87 42.82
C SER A 311 12.91 56.88 42.33
N TYR A 312 12.58 55.60 42.19
CA TYR A 312 13.51 54.60 41.67
C TYR A 312 13.74 54.76 40.15
N PHE A 313 12.70 55.14 39.39
CA PHE A 313 12.79 55.40 37.95
C PHE A 313 13.64 56.66 37.62
N TYR A 314 13.56 57.71 38.45
CA TYR A 314 14.37 58.93 38.28
C TYR A 314 15.84 58.73 38.67
N PHE A 315 16.12 57.88 39.67
CA PHE A 315 17.48 57.51 40.07
C PHE A 315 18.16 56.58 39.04
N PHE A 316 17.40 55.72 38.36
CA PHE A 316 17.91 54.82 37.31
C PHE A 316 18.26 55.57 36.02
N ARG A 317 17.47 56.57 35.62
CA ARG A 317 17.73 57.38 34.41
C ARG A 317 19.00 58.25 34.52
N LYS A 318 19.37 58.69 35.72
CA LYS A 318 20.54 59.57 35.96
C LYS A 318 21.88 58.84 36.09
N ASN A 319 21.86 57.53 36.39
CA ASN A 319 23.08 56.74 36.64
C ASN A 319 23.46 55.78 35.50
N PHE A 320 22.59 55.52 34.52
CA PHE A 320 22.84 54.57 33.44
C PHE A 320 22.95 55.17 32.03
N PHE A 321 22.48 56.40 31.82
CA PHE A 321 22.73 57.17 30.60
C PHE A 321 23.42 58.46 31.03
N GLY A 322 24.75 58.51 30.92
CA GLY A 322 25.50 59.74 31.17
C GLY A 322 25.06 60.86 30.23
N ASN A 323 25.26 62.12 30.66
CA ASN A 323 25.09 63.29 29.81
C ASN A 323 25.92 63.14 28.53
N ASN A 324 25.26 62.92 27.41
CA ASN A 324 25.17 63.86 26.29
C ASN A 324 24.02 63.47 25.38
#